data_AF-A0A6F9B0I3-F1
#
_entry.id   AF-A0A6F9B0I3-F1
#
_cell.length_a   1.000
_cell.length_b   1.000
_cell.length_c   1.000
_cell.angle_alpha   90.00
_cell.angle_beta   90.00
_cell.angle_gamma   90.00
#
_symmetry.space_group_name_H-M   'P 1'
#
loop_
_entity.id
_entity.type
_entity.pdbx_description
1 polymer ?
#
loop_
_entity_poly.entity_id
_entity_poly.type
_entity_poly.pdbx_seq_one_letter_code
_entity_poly.pdbx_strand_id
1 'polypeptide(L)'
;MERIFEDHENLVDGLLNWTRDSQNRLMFIERIEKYALFKNPQNYLLGRKETCEMADRNKEALLEECFCGSSVSVPEMEGVLWLKEDGRKSWKKRYFLLRASGIYYVPKGKAKIQKKSQYIKYLCCDDVRTLHQWINGIRIAKVTLRCLSNNLMRAKSQSNHSSSDSGVAVSESNLSGHTRSQSQVSSIFSEAWKRGTQDDSKERKVKSVKFHTVPLCTGGTEV
;
A
#
# COMPACT_ATOMS: atom_id res chain seq x y z
N MET A 1 -11.95 13.37 -1.34
CA MET A 1 -10.90 12.48 -0.79
C MET A 1 -9.75 12.42 -1.79
N GLU A 2 -8.54 12.20 -1.33
CA GLU A 2 -7.36 12.02 -2.19
C GLU A 2 -6.57 10.79 -1.73
N ARG A 3 -5.74 10.24 -2.62
CA ARG A 3 -4.74 9.22 -2.28
C ARG A 3 -3.47 9.45 -3.07
N ILE A 4 -2.34 9.04 -2.51
CA ILE A 4 -1.07 8.99 -3.22
C ILE A 4 -1.05 7.71 -4.07
N PHE A 5 -0.56 7.80 -5.31
CA PHE A 5 -0.24 6.63 -6.12
C PHE A 5 1.07 6.01 -5.65
N GLU A 6 1.09 4.69 -5.45
CA GLU A 6 2.33 3.95 -5.26
C GLU A 6 3.08 3.84 -6.59
N ASP A 7 4.41 3.86 -6.57
CA ASP A 7 5.22 4.01 -7.80
C ASP A 7 5.06 2.87 -8.81
N HIS A 8 4.67 1.70 -8.33
CA HIS A 8 4.48 0.51 -9.15
C HIS A 8 3.06 0.41 -9.76
N GLU A 9 2.15 1.31 -9.41
CA GLU A 9 0.79 1.28 -9.96
C GLU A 9 0.78 1.78 -11.40
N ASN A 10 0.05 1.07 -12.28
CA ASN A 10 -0.20 1.56 -13.62
C ASN A 10 -1.20 2.72 -13.55
N LEU A 11 -0.77 3.90 -14.01
CA LEU A 11 -1.59 5.10 -13.99
C LEU A 11 -2.87 4.94 -14.82
N VAL A 12 -2.79 4.28 -15.99
CA VAL A 12 -3.93 4.10 -16.89
C VAL A 12 -5.03 3.29 -16.23
N ASP A 13 -4.70 2.17 -15.58
CA ASP A 13 -5.68 1.35 -14.86
C ASP A 13 -6.39 2.15 -13.76
N GLY A 14 -5.66 3.05 -13.09
CA GLY A 14 -6.23 3.97 -12.11
C GLY A 14 -7.22 4.96 -12.70
N LEU A 15 -6.86 5.57 -13.84
CA LEU A 15 -7.67 6.58 -14.52
C LEU A 15 -8.91 5.99 -15.20
N LEU A 16 -8.85 4.73 -15.67
CA LEU A 16 -10.01 4.04 -16.24
C LEU A 16 -11.16 3.82 -15.25
N ASN A 17 -10.87 3.88 -13.95
CA ASN A 17 -11.92 3.83 -12.91
C ASN A 17 -12.67 5.16 -12.75
N TRP A 18 -12.26 6.23 -13.43
CA TRP A 18 -12.97 7.52 -13.39
C TRP A 18 -14.16 7.51 -14.33
N THR A 19 -15.24 8.18 -13.94
CA THR A 19 -16.36 8.42 -14.84
C THR A 19 -15.94 9.38 -15.96
N ARG A 20 -16.64 9.34 -17.11
CA ARG A 20 -16.31 10.19 -18.27
C ARG A 20 -16.39 11.70 -17.96
N ASP A 21 -17.25 12.07 -17.02
CA ASP A 21 -17.51 13.43 -16.54
C ASP A 21 -16.75 13.75 -15.23
N SER A 22 -15.75 12.93 -14.87
CA SER A 22 -15.07 13.03 -13.59
C SER A 22 -14.39 14.38 -13.38
N GLN A 23 -14.58 14.93 -12.18
CA GLN A 23 -13.90 16.14 -11.69
C GLN A 23 -12.61 15.82 -10.93
N ASN A 24 -12.16 14.56 -10.95
CA ASN A 24 -10.93 14.14 -10.29
C ASN A 24 -9.71 14.82 -10.93
N ARG A 25 -8.67 15.05 -10.13
CA ARG A 25 -7.46 15.75 -10.56
C ARG A 25 -6.24 14.89 -10.26
N LEU A 26 -5.29 14.90 -11.19
CA LEU A 26 -3.96 14.36 -10.97
C LEU A 26 -3.05 15.52 -10.51
N MET A 27 -2.42 15.35 -9.36
CA MET A 27 -1.58 16.37 -8.75
C MET A 27 -0.15 15.85 -8.66
N PHE A 28 0.81 16.60 -9.21
CA PHE A 28 2.24 16.32 -9.03
C PHE A 28 2.79 17.22 -7.93
N ILE A 29 2.85 16.68 -6.71
CA ILE A 29 3.21 17.40 -5.49
C ILE A 29 4.14 16.50 -4.67
N GLU A 30 5.13 17.11 -4.03
CA GLU A 30 5.98 16.43 -3.06
C GLU A 30 5.17 16.01 -1.82
N ARG A 31 5.31 14.75 -1.41
CA ARG A 31 4.56 14.16 -0.29
C ARG A 31 5.49 13.35 0.59
N ILE A 32 6.00 13.98 1.65
CA ILE A 32 6.90 13.35 2.62
C ILE A 32 6.28 12.10 3.26
N GLU A 33 4.96 12.06 3.37
CA GLU A 33 4.22 10.95 3.98
C GLU A 33 4.33 9.66 3.17
N LYS A 34 4.65 9.76 1.86
CA LYS A 34 4.79 8.60 0.97
C LYS A 34 5.90 7.66 1.42
N TYR A 35 7.06 8.22 1.80
CA TYR A 35 8.25 7.45 2.19
C TYR A 35 8.63 7.61 3.67
N ALA A 36 7.81 8.31 4.47
CA ALA A 36 8.07 8.50 5.91
C ALA A 36 8.32 7.19 6.67
N LEU A 37 7.63 6.10 6.27
CA LEU A 37 7.86 4.76 6.82
C LEU A 37 9.30 4.27 6.61
N PHE A 38 9.86 4.46 5.43
CA PHE A 38 11.22 4.02 5.12
C PHE A 38 12.27 4.92 5.77
N LYS A 39 12.00 6.21 5.93
CA LYS A 39 12.91 7.11 6.65
C LYS A 39 13.02 6.75 8.14
N ASN A 40 11.90 6.36 8.75
CA ASN A 40 11.82 6.09 10.19
C ASN A 40 10.98 4.83 10.51
N PRO A 41 11.43 3.62 10.12
CA PRO A 41 10.64 2.38 10.22
C PRO A 41 10.23 2.02 11.65
N GLN A 42 11.07 2.37 12.63
CA GLN A 42 10.81 2.14 14.05
C GLN A 42 9.52 2.80 14.55
N ASN A 43 9.09 3.89 13.92
CA ASN A 43 7.90 4.64 14.29
C ASN A 43 6.59 4.01 13.78
N TYR A 44 6.69 3.01 12.90
CA TYR A 44 5.54 2.38 12.25
C TYR A 44 5.49 0.87 12.45
N LEU A 45 6.65 0.20 12.49
CA LEU A 45 6.73 -1.26 12.47
C LEU A 45 6.77 -1.88 13.87
N LEU A 46 7.23 -1.14 14.88
CA LEU A 46 7.40 -1.66 16.25
C LEU A 46 6.14 -1.57 17.12
N GLY A 47 5.00 -1.10 16.58
CA GLY A 47 3.74 -0.95 17.33
C GLY A 47 3.79 0.05 18.50
N ARG A 48 4.87 0.82 18.63
CA ARG A 48 5.03 1.82 19.70
C ARG A 48 4.25 3.09 19.37
N LYS A 49 3.56 3.64 20.37
CA LYS A 49 2.84 4.92 20.22
C LYS A 49 3.81 6.09 20.11
N GLU A 50 4.89 6.04 20.87
CA GLU A 50 5.92 7.08 20.92
C GLU A 50 6.89 6.97 19.74
N THR A 51 7.40 8.12 19.32
CA THR A 51 8.49 8.21 18.36
C THR A 51 9.82 7.93 19.06
N CYS A 52 10.69 7.15 18.44
CA CYS A 52 12.06 6.99 18.92
C CYS A 52 13.06 7.13 17.77
N GLU A 53 14.26 7.56 18.10
CA GLU A 53 15.39 7.53 17.18
C GLU A 53 15.93 6.10 17.05
N MET A 54 16.53 5.80 15.90
CA MET A 54 17.14 4.51 15.61
C MET A 54 18.34 4.74 14.69
N ALA A 55 19.45 4.04 14.94
CA ALA A 55 20.61 4.12 14.06
C ALA A 55 20.30 3.52 12.68
N ASP A 56 20.91 4.06 11.62
CA ASP A 56 20.55 3.68 10.24
C ASP A 56 20.76 2.19 9.93
N ARG A 57 21.82 1.58 10.48
CA ARG A 57 22.04 0.12 10.39
C ARG A 57 20.88 -0.69 10.97
N ASN A 58 20.27 -0.21 12.05
CA ASN A 58 19.13 -0.89 12.67
C ASN A 58 17.83 -0.63 11.89
N LYS A 59 17.69 0.55 11.24
CA LYS A 59 16.56 0.83 10.34
C LYS A 59 16.59 -0.12 9.14
N GLU A 60 17.77 -0.32 8.54
CA GLU A 60 18.00 -1.28 7.45
C GLU A 60 17.61 -2.69 7.87
N ALA A 61 18.17 -3.18 8.98
CA ALA A 61 17.88 -4.52 9.47
C ALA A 61 16.38 -4.74 9.74
N LEU A 62 15.70 -3.76 10.34
CA LEU A 62 14.28 -3.83 10.63
C LEU A 62 13.43 -3.95 9.36
N LEU A 63 13.83 -3.25 8.29
CA LEU A 63 13.11 -3.30 7.02
C LEU A 63 13.39 -4.57 6.24
N GLU A 64 14.63 -5.06 6.25
CA GLU A 64 14.94 -6.37 5.67
C GLU A 64 14.15 -7.49 6.35
N GLU A 65 14.07 -7.47 7.69
CA GLU A 65 13.26 -8.42 8.45
C GLU A 65 11.78 -8.36 8.05
N CYS A 66 11.21 -7.15 7.97
CA CYS A 66 9.79 -6.97 7.69
C CYS A 66 9.40 -7.25 6.24
N PHE A 67 10.28 -6.97 5.27
CA PHE A 67 9.92 -6.92 3.85
C PHE A 67 10.69 -7.89 2.95
N CYS A 68 11.90 -8.30 3.33
CA CYS A 68 12.76 -9.17 2.51
C CYS A 68 12.69 -10.66 2.92
N GLY A 69 11.97 -10.99 4.00
CA GLY A 69 11.65 -12.37 4.37
C GLY A 69 10.73 -13.08 3.36
N SER A 70 10.53 -14.39 3.53
CA SER A 70 9.64 -15.21 2.69
C SER A 70 8.18 -14.73 2.69
N SER A 71 7.76 -14.00 3.73
CA SER A 71 6.49 -13.28 3.79
C SER A 71 6.69 -11.92 4.47
N VAL A 72 5.99 -10.90 3.98
CA VAL A 72 5.99 -9.57 4.59
C VAL A 72 5.29 -9.64 5.95
N SER A 73 5.97 -9.22 7.01
CA SER A 73 5.39 -9.12 8.35
C SER A 73 4.51 -7.87 8.44
N VAL A 74 3.23 -8.06 8.73
CA VAL A 74 2.29 -6.94 8.94
C VAL A 74 2.31 -6.59 10.42
N PRO A 75 2.66 -5.35 10.80
CA PRO A 75 2.63 -4.94 12.20
C PRO A 75 1.25 -5.19 12.80
N GLU A 76 1.21 -5.80 14.00
CA GLU A 76 -0.03 -5.99 14.74
C GLU A 76 -0.53 -4.65 15.27
N MET A 77 -1.23 -3.92 14.40
CA MET A 77 -1.77 -2.60 14.72
C MET A 77 -3.20 -2.74 15.22
N GLU A 78 -3.48 -2.14 16.38
CA GLU A 78 -4.80 -2.14 16.97
C GLU A 78 -5.08 -0.83 17.72
N GLY A 79 -6.36 -0.52 17.88
CA GLY A 79 -6.76 0.71 18.56
C GLY A 79 -8.21 1.09 18.32
N VAL A 80 -8.66 2.10 19.05
CA VAL A 80 -10.02 2.64 18.91
C VAL A 80 -10.04 3.65 17.77
N LEU A 81 -10.95 3.45 16.81
CA LEU A 81 -11.24 4.41 15.75
C LEU A 81 -12.74 4.74 15.73
N TRP A 82 -13.08 5.87 15.16
CA TRP A 82 -14.45 6.26 14.88
C TRP A 82 -14.89 5.74 13.53
N LEU A 83 -15.91 4.88 13.52
CA LEU A 83 -16.56 4.40 12.30
C LEU A 83 -17.83 5.21 12.03
N LYS A 84 -17.91 5.80 10.83
CA LYS A 84 -19.14 6.43 10.37
C LYS A 84 -20.23 5.39 10.13
N GLU A 85 -21.43 5.62 10.64
CA GLU A 85 -22.56 4.74 10.36
C GLU A 85 -23.05 4.91 8.91
N ASP A 86 -23.39 3.78 8.27
CA ASP A 86 -23.85 3.77 6.88
C ASP A 86 -25.12 4.62 6.72
N GLY A 87 -25.11 5.53 5.75
CA GLY A 87 -26.22 6.44 5.46
C GLY A 87 -26.51 7.50 6.53
N ARG A 88 -25.72 7.59 7.61
CA ARG A 88 -25.95 8.52 8.73
C ARG A 88 -24.77 9.45 8.97
N LYS A 89 -25.01 10.63 9.53
CA LYS A 89 -23.97 11.58 9.97
C LYS A 89 -23.39 11.26 11.37
N SER A 90 -23.81 10.15 11.98
CA SER A 90 -23.31 9.67 13.26
C SER A 90 -22.03 8.85 13.14
N TRP A 91 -21.24 8.86 14.21
CA TRP A 91 -19.98 8.13 14.35
C TRP A 91 -20.02 7.26 15.60
N LYS A 92 -19.40 6.08 15.56
CA LYS A 92 -19.30 5.16 16.69
C LYS A 92 -17.86 4.72 16.91
N LYS A 93 -17.38 4.82 18.16
CA LYS A 93 -16.09 4.24 18.56
C LYS A 93 -16.15 2.72 18.48
N ARG A 94 -15.17 2.12 17.81
CA ARG A 94 -14.98 0.67 17.71
C ARG A 94 -13.50 0.34 17.90
N TYR A 95 -13.21 -0.81 18.49
CA TYR A 95 -11.86 -1.34 18.55
C TYR A 95 -11.55 -2.07 17.24
N PHE A 96 -10.51 -1.63 16.55
CA PHE A 96 -10.06 -2.18 15.29
C PHE A 96 -8.74 -2.92 15.44
N LEU A 97 -8.56 -3.95 14.62
CA LEU A 97 -7.35 -4.73 14.49
C LEU A 97 -6.97 -4.83 13.02
N LEU A 98 -5.72 -4.51 12.69
CA LEU A 98 -5.14 -4.76 11.38
C LEU A 98 -4.47 -6.14 11.39
N ARG A 99 -4.73 -6.91 10.35
CA ARG A 99 -4.03 -8.16 10.05
C ARG A 99 -3.63 -8.17 8.59
N ALA A 100 -2.80 -9.12 8.20
CA ALA A 100 -2.38 -9.27 6.80
C ALA A 100 -3.58 -9.43 5.84
N SER A 101 -4.67 -10.04 6.28
CA SER A 101 -5.89 -10.22 5.50
C SER A 101 -6.80 -8.99 5.40
N GLY A 102 -6.58 -7.96 6.23
CA GLY A 102 -7.41 -6.75 6.24
C GLY A 102 -7.68 -6.17 7.62
N ILE A 103 -8.70 -5.31 7.68
CA ILE A 103 -9.10 -4.57 8.88
C ILE A 103 -10.30 -5.26 9.52
N TYR A 104 -10.22 -5.54 10.81
CA TYR A 104 -11.24 -6.23 11.61
C TYR A 104 -11.74 -5.31 12.73
N TYR A 105 -13.01 -5.44 13.12
CA TYR A 105 -13.55 -4.84 14.34
C TYR A 105 -14.69 -5.67 14.89
N VAL A 106 -14.94 -5.57 16.20
CA VAL A 106 -16.06 -6.28 16.84
C VAL A 106 -17.31 -5.39 16.83
N PRO A 107 -18.38 -5.75 16.09
CA PRO A 107 -19.64 -5.01 16.14
C PRO A 107 -20.34 -5.29 17.48
N LYS A 108 -20.60 -4.26 18.28
CA LYS A 108 -21.54 -4.38 19.41
C LYS A 108 -22.96 -4.28 18.89
N GLY A 109 -23.74 -5.36 19.03
CA GLY A 109 -25.18 -5.45 18.74
C GLY A 109 -25.54 -6.13 17.41
N LYS A 110 -26.82 -6.49 17.24
CA LYS A 110 -27.37 -7.03 15.98
C LYS A 110 -27.43 -5.92 14.92
N ALA A 111 -26.42 -5.83 14.06
CA ALA A 111 -26.40 -4.85 12.97
C ALA A 111 -27.36 -5.28 11.84
N LYS A 112 -28.39 -4.48 11.55
CA LYS A 112 -29.20 -4.64 10.35
C LYS A 112 -28.40 -4.12 9.15
N ILE A 113 -28.11 -5.01 8.19
CA ILE A 113 -27.41 -4.68 6.94
C ILE A 113 -28.36 -3.81 6.08
N GLN A 114 -28.09 -2.49 5.97
CA GLN A 114 -28.91 -1.56 5.17
C GLN A 114 -28.33 -1.34 3.77
N LYS A 115 -28.99 -1.85 2.73
CA LYS A 115 -28.51 -2.04 1.35
C LYS A 115 -28.24 -0.77 0.49
N LYS A 116 -27.95 0.43 1.02
CA LYS A 116 -27.65 1.59 0.15
C LYS A 116 -26.27 2.23 0.44
N SER A 117 -25.44 2.24 -0.61
CA SER A 117 -24.02 2.62 -0.69
C SER A 117 -23.14 2.06 0.43
N GLN A 118 -22.98 0.72 0.46
CA GLN A 118 -22.28 0.02 1.54
C GLN A 118 -20.77 -0.13 1.37
N TYR A 119 -20.19 0.28 0.24
CA TYR A 119 -18.83 -0.13 -0.12
C TYR A 119 -17.74 0.83 0.38
N ILE A 120 -18.08 2.10 0.64
CA ILE A 120 -17.12 3.09 1.14
C ILE A 120 -17.27 3.19 2.66
N LYS A 121 -16.18 2.91 3.38
CA LYS A 121 -16.10 3.06 4.83
C LYS A 121 -15.27 4.28 5.19
N TYR A 122 -15.77 5.05 6.16
CA TYR A 122 -15.08 6.23 6.67
C TYR A 122 -14.64 5.97 8.11
N LEU A 123 -13.35 6.16 8.34
CA LEU A 123 -12.71 6.06 9.65
C LEU A 123 -12.20 7.44 10.05
N CYS A 124 -12.28 7.75 11.33
CA CYS A 124 -11.69 8.96 11.92
C CYS A 124 -10.81 8.57 13.12
N CYS A 125 -9.65 9.22 13.20
CA CYS A 125 -8.65 9.03 14.25
C CYS A 125 -8.70 10.25 15.18
N ASP A 126 -8.37 10.06 16.46
CA ASP A 126 -8.34 11.16 17.43
C ASP A 126 -7.15 12.13 17.17
N ASP A 127 -6.09 11.67 16.50
CA ASP A 127 -4.89 12.45 16.19
C ASP A 127 -4.21 12.02 14.87
N VAL A 128 -3.30 12.89 14.37
CA VAL A 128 -2.57 12.71 13.10
C VAL A 128 -1.58 11.53 13.16
N ARG A 129 -0.99 11.24 14.32
CA ARG A 129 -0.05 10.14 14.49
C ARG A 129 -0.78 8.80 14.31
N THR A 130 -1.93 8.64 14.96
CA THR A 130 -2.81 7.48 14.78
C THR A 130 -3.21 7.34 13.31
N LEU A 131 -3.59 8.43 12.64
CA LEU A 131 -3.90 8.41 11.21
C LEU A 131 -2.72 7.89 10.35
N HIS A 132 -1.52 8.41 10.57
CA HIS A 132 -0.32 8.00 9.83
C HIS A 132 0.06 6.54 10.09
N GLN A 133 -0.09 6.06 11.33
CA GLN A 133 0.13 4.66 11.66
C GLN A 133 -0.85 3.77 10.90
N TRP A 134 -2.15 4.04 10.97
CA TRP A 134 -3.17 3.26 10.26
C TRP A 134 -3.01 3.28 8.75
N ILE A 135 -2.74 4.44 8.13
CA ILE A 135 -2.51 4.54 6.68
C ILE A 135 -1.31 3.66 6.27
N ASN A 136 -0.18 3.77 6.96
CA ASN A 136 1.02 3.01 6.61
C ASN A 136 0.86 1.51 6.89
N GLY A 137 0.21 1.13 8.00
CA GLY A 137 -0.14 -0.26 8.27
C GLY A 137 -1.00 -0.86 7.15
N ILE A 138 -2.05 -0.14 6.72
CA ILE A 138 -2.93 -0.58 5.63
C ILE A 138 -2.15 -0.70 4.32
N ARG A 139 -1.24 0.23 4.02
CA ARG A 139 -0.37 0.16 2.83
C ARG A 139 0.48 -1.11 2.86
N ILE A 140 1.10 -1.43 4.00
CA ILE A 140 1.89 -2.66 4.19
C ILE A 140 1.02 -3.90 3.98
N ALA A 141 -0.12 -4.00 4.68
CA ALA A 141 -1.02 -5.15 4.59
C ALA A 141 -1.52 -5.38 3.15
N LYS A 142 -1.83 -4.29 2.42
CA LYS A 142 -2.23 -4.36 1.01
C LYS A 142 -1.10 -4.89 0.12
N VAL A 143 0.15 -4.52 0.38
CA VAL A 143 1.29 -5.09 -0.35
C VAL A 143 1.44 -6.57 -0.01
N THR A 144 1.40 -6.96 1.27
CA THR A 144 1.46 -8.37 1.71
C THR A 144 0.43 -9.24 1.00
N LEU A 145 -0.82 -8.78 0.90
CA LEU A 145 -1.89 -9.48 0.18
C LEU A 145 -1.55 -9.72 -1.29
N ARG A 146 -0.98 -8.72 -1.97
CA ARG A 146 -0.56 -8.87 -3.35
C ARG A 146 0.58 -9.90 -3.48
N CYS A 147 1.55 -9.86 -2.57
CA CYS A 147 2.66 -10.82 -2.54
C CYS A 147 2.16 -12.25 -2.35
N LEU A 148 1.25 -12.46 -1.39
CA LEU A 148 0.64 -13.76 -1.10
C LEU A 148 -0.16 -14.27 -2.30
N SER A 149 -0.93 -13.41 -2.97
CA SER A 149 -1.66 -13.77 -4.18
C SER A 149 -0.72 -14.22 -5.31
N ASN A 150 0.34 -13.45 -5.58
CA ASN A 150 1.33 -13.79 -6.59
C ASN A 150 2.05 -15.11 -6.28
N ASN A 151 2.45 -15.32 -5.02
CA ASN A 151 3.11 -16.56 -4.59
C ASN A 151 2.19 -17.77 -4.73
N LEU A 152 0.90 -17.66 -4.37
CA LEU A 152 -0.08 -18.73 -4.54
C LEU A 152 -0.30 -19.06 -6.03
N MET A 153 -0.39 -18.05 -6.88
CA MET A 153 -0.49 -18.26 -8.33
C MET A 153 0.74 -18.99 -8.88
N ARG A 154 1.95 -18.59 -8.45
CA ARG A 154 3.20 -19.25 -8.84
C ARG A 154 3.29 -20.69 -8.36
N ALA A 155 2.86 -20.97 -7.12
CA ALA A 155 2.81 -22.33 -6.58
C ALA A 155 1.86 -23.23 -7.39
N LYS A 156 0.69 -22.71 -7.79
CA LYS A 156 -0.26 -23.41 -8.68
C LYS A 156 0.31 -23.64 -10.09
N SER A 157 1.06 -22.69 -10.63
CA SER A 157 1.72 -22.87 -11.93
C SER A 157 2.81 -23.94 -11.88
N GLN A 158 3.57 -24.03 -10.77
CA GLN A 158 4.61 -25.05 -10.60
C GLN A 158 4.02 -26.44 -10.38
N SER A 159 2.91 -26.57 -9.66
CA SER A 159 2.23 -27.87 -9.48
C SER A 159 1.65 -28.43 -10.78
N ASN A 160 1.32 -27.57 -11.75
CA ASN A 160 0.79 -27.97 -13.05
C ASN A 160 1.87 -28.43 -14.05
N HIS A 161 3.17 -28.27 -13.73
CA HIS A 161 4.27 -28.75 -14.56
C HIS A 161 4.98 -30.00 -14.02
N SER A 162 4.55 -30.54 -12.88
CA SER A 162 5.08 -31.80 -12.30
C SER A 162 4.34 -33.05 -12.79
N SER A 163 4.14 -33.16 -14.10
CA SER A 163 3.80 -34.42 -14.77
C SER A 163 4.30 -34.39 -16.21
N SER A 164 5.62 -34.56 -16.38
CA SER A 164 6.29 -35.15 -17.55
C SER A 164 7.79 -34.89 -17.46
N ASP A 165 8.56 -35.90 -17.10
CA ASP A 165 9.41 -36.66 -18.03
C ASP A 165 10.69 -37.17 -17.35
N SER A 166 11.06 -38.37 -17.76
CA SER A 166 12.15 -39.19 -17.24
C SER A 166 13.43 -38.91 -18.02
N GLY A 167 14.60 -38.94 -17.37
CA GLY A 167 15.85 -39.32 -18.04
C GLY A 167 17.08 -38.40 -17.90
N VAL A 168 18.14 -39.00 -17.33
CA VAL A 168 19.56 -38.98 -17.76
C VAL A 168 20.42 -37.70 -17.58
N ALA A 169 21.17 -37.68 -16.47
CA ALA A 169 22.64 -37.64 -16.30
C ALA A 169 23.59 -36.50 -16.84
N VAL A 170 24.51 -36.13 -15.91
CA VAL A 170 25.95 -35.66 -15.96
C VAL A 170 26.39 -34.20 -16.32
N SER A 171 27.06 -33.56 -15.33
CA SER A 171 28.27 -32.66 -15.27
C SER A 171 28.60 -31.65 -16.40
N GLU A 172 29.27 -30.50 -16.23
CA GLU A 172 29.95 -29.77 -15.14
C GLU A 172 30.21 -28.31 -15.59
N SER A 173 30.46 -27.42 -14.63
CA SER A 173 31.17 -26.11 -14.73
C SER A 173 30.53 -24.93 -15.51
N ASN A 174 30.13 -23.89 -14.77
CA ASN A 174 30.65 -22.53 -14.97
C ASN A 174 30.27 -21.56 -13.82
N LEU A 175 31.26 -20.76 -13.45
CA LEU A 175 31.26 -19.69 -12.46
C LEU A 175 30.39 -18.49 -12.90
N SER A 176 29.68 -17.88 -11.94
CA SER A 176 29.32 -16.45 -11.82
C SER A 176 27.84 -16.19 -11.51
N GLY A 177 27.62 -15.35 -10.49
CA GLY A 177 26.36 -14.65 -10.25
C GLY A 177 25.33 -15.42 -9.43
N HIS A 178 25.31 -15.20 -8.11
CA HIS A 178 24.09 -15.37 -7.33
C HIS A 178 23.05 -14.33 -7.76
N THR A 179 22.37 -14.54 -8.89
CA THR A 179 21.08 -13.90 -9.13
C THR A 179 20.04 -14.68 -8.34
N ARG A 180 20.00 -14.44 -7.03
CA ARG A 180 18.82 -14.76 -6.22
C ARG A 180 17.65 -14.08 -6.91
N SER A 181 16.70 -14.85 -7.46
CA SER A 181 15.52 -14.32 -8.13
C SER A 181 14.78 -13.40 -7.17
N GLN A 182 15.02 -12.09 -7.27
CA GLN A 182 14.39 -11.12 -6.40
C GLN A 182 12.90 -11.09 -6.77
N SER A 183 12.04 -11.26 -5.77
CA SER A 183 10.61 -11.06 -5.98
C SER A 183 10.38 -9.60 -6.40
N GLN A 184 9.35 -9.35 -7.23
CA GLN A 184 8.90 -7.99 -7.58
C GLN A 184 8.66 -7.11 -6.32
N VAL A 185 8.39 -7.76 -5.20
CA VAL A 185 8.23 -7.17 -3.87
C VAL A 185 9.55 -6.62 -3.36
N SER A 186 10.60 -7.45 -3.36
CA SER A 186 11.95 -7.05 -2.97
C SER A 186 12.49 -5.92 -3.85
N SER A 187 12.18 -5.91 -5.16
CA SER A 187 12.58 -4.81 -6.05
C SER A 187 11.79 -3.52 -5.80
N ILE A 188 10.46 -3.57 -5.63
CA ILE A 188 9.64 -2.39 -5.28
C ILE A 188 10.10 -1.76 -3.96
N PHE A 189 10.39 -2.59 -2.95
CA PHE A 189 10.85 -2.10 -1.65
C PHE A 189 12.27 -1.55 -1.71
N SER A 190 13.17 -2.18 -2.47
CA SER A 190 14.53 -1.66 -2.68
C SER A 190 14.54 -0.28 -3.33
N GLU A 191 13.62 0.00 -4.28
CA GLU A 191 13.49 1.32 -4.88
C GLU A 191 12.86 2.36 -3.93
N ALA A 192 11.80 1.99 -3.22
CA ALA A 192 11.18 2.87 -2.23
C ALA A 192 12.14 3.21 -1.09
N TRP A 193 12.98 2.25 -0.68
CA TRP A 193 14.07 2.42 0.27
C TRP A 193 15.11 3.42 -0.23
N LYS A 194 15.66 3.20 -1.44
CA LYS A 194 16.65 4.12 -2.05
C LYS A 194 16.14 5.56 -2.13
N ARG A 195 14.86 5.76 -2.45
CA ARG A 195 14.25 7.10 -2.48
C ARG A 195 14.05 7.70 -1.10
N GLY A 196 13.78 6.86 -0.09
CA GLY A 196 13.70 7.29 1.30
C GLY A 196 15.03 7.80 1.86
N THR A 197 16.15 7.21 1.46
CA THR A 197 17.49 7.53 1.98
C THR A 197 18.23 8.63 1.22
N GLN A 198 17.79 9.03 0.02
CA GLN A 198 18.50 9.98 -0.84
C GLN A 198 18.23 11.47 -0.53
N ASP A 199 17.39 11.79 0.45
CA ASP A 199 16.67 13.07 0.52
C ASP A 199 17.19 14.08 1.56
N ASP A 200 18.49 14.10 1.83
CA ASP A 200 19.10 14.93 2.88
C ASP A 200 19.72 16.26 2.37
N SER A 201 19.27 16.87 1.27
CA SER A 201 19.97 18.09 0.83
C SER A 201 19.25 19.23 0.11
N LYS A 202 17.99 19.20 -0.33
CA LYS A 202 17.43 20.35 -1.07
C LYS A 202 15.96 20.62 -0.84
N GLU A 203 15.67 21.50 0.11
CA GLU A 203 14.42 22.25 0.20
C GLU A 203 14.22 23.04 -1.11
N ARG A 204 13.38 22.53 -2.03
CA ARG A 204 13.10 23.17 -3.34
C ARG A 204 11.63 23.50 -3.46
N LYS A 205 11.33 24.80 -3.60
CA LYS A 205 9.98 25.34 -3.85
C LYS A 205 9.25 24.59 -4.98
N VAL A 206 8.15 23.94 -4.62
CA VAL A 206 7.25 23.22 -5.53
C VAL A 206 6.54 24.21 -6.47
N LYS A 207 6.65 24.02 -7.79
CA LYS A 207 5.79 24.67 -8.77
C LYS A 207 4.60 23.76 -9.07
N SER A 208 3.39 24.23 -8.76
CA SER A 208 2.14 23.57 -9.19
C SER A 208 1.98 23.72 -10.70
N VAL A 209 2.02 22.62 -11.45
CA VAL A 209 1.64 22.60 -12.87
C VAL A 209 0.20 22.11 -12.95
N LYS A 210 -0.71 23.00 -13.32
CA LYS A 210 -2.11 22.67 -13.62
C LYS A 210 -2.23 22.35 -15.10
N PHE A 211 -2.61 21.12 -15.43
CA PHE A 211 -3.09 20.79 -16.77
C PHE A 211 -4.57 21.15 -16.85
N HIS A 212 -4.93 21.99 -17.82
CA HIS A 212 -6.32 22.26 -18.17
C HIS A 212 -6.71 21.28 -19.27
N THR A 213 -7.65 20.39 -18.99
CA THR A 213 -8.36 19.64 -20.04
C THR A 213 -9.39 20.59 -20.66
N VAL A 214 -9.25 20.84 -21.95
CA VAL A 214 -10.22 21.63 -22.74
C VAL A 214 -11.49 20.79 -22.91
N PRO A 215 -12.71 21.32 -22.68
CA PRO A 215 -13.92 20.58 -22.98
C PRO A 215 -14.06 20.46 -24.51
N LEU A 216 -14.24 19.24 -25.00
CA LEU A 216 -14.66 18.99 -26.37
C LEU A 216 -16.11 19.48 -26.51
N CYS A 217 -16.33 20.51 -27.32
CA CYS A 217 -17.65 21.06 -27.61
C CYS A 217 -18.60 19.98 -28.14
N THR A 218 -19.72 19.75 -27.47
CA THR A 218 -20.89 19.09 -28.07
C THR A 218 -21.60 20.14 -28.93
N GLY A 219 -21.50 19.99 -30.26
CA GLY A 219 -22.33 20.73 -31.20
C GLY A 219 -23.79 20.38 -30.97
N GLY A 220 -24.59 21.39 -30.62
CA GLY A 220 -26.03 21.30 -30.48
C GLY A 220 -26.71 21.18 -31.84
N THR A 221 -27.77 20.37 -31.87
CA THR A 221 -28.85 20.39 -32.86
C THR A 221 -29.68 21.68 -32.71
N GLU A 222 -29.77 22.43 -33.81
CA GLU A 222 -30.88 23.31 -34.21
C GLU A 222 -31.26 22.79 -35.62
N VAL A 223 -32.50 22.57 -36.06
CA VAL A 223 -33.87 23.00 -35.70
C VAL A 223 -34.80 21.80 -35.90
#